data_AF-R7HMV4-F1
#
_entry.id   AF-R7HMV4-F1
#
_cell.length_a   1.000
_cell.length_b   1.000
_cell.length_c   1.000
_cell.angle_alpha   90.00
_cell.angle_beta   90.00
_cell.angle_gamma   90.00
#
_symmetry.space_group_name_H-M   'P 1'
#
loop_
_entity.id
_entity.type
_entity.pdbx_description
1 polymer ?
#
loop_
_entity_poly.entity_id
_entity_poly.type
_entity_poly.pdbx_seq_one_letter_code
_entity_poly.pdbx_strand_id
1 'polypeptide(L)'
;MSGDKQLEERRKYVTAFNSTMVKIWREQISLLGVIDTGALYRSTMAVRMTANGKFTQITLAQSFNTYGIFVDYGTGSNTPRGNSGDLGDGFVNRRKRRRWFSRKYFASVMNIQEFYADNLGRQFCNAVSNALNPDLMRRSVAK
;
A
#
# COMPACT_ATOMS: atom_id res chain seq x y z
N MET A 1 -8.00 4.71 -29.39
CA MET A 1 -8.80 5.27 -28.28
C MET A 1 -8.85 4.42 -27.00
N SER A 2 -8.40 3.15 -26.98
CA SER A 2 -8.50 2.29 -25.76
C SER A 2 -7.31 2.40 -24.77
N GLY A 3 -6.10 2.70 -25.26
CA GLY A 3 -4.88 2.74 -24.42
C GLY A 3 -4.80 3.91 -23.44
N ASP A 4 -5.21 5.11 -23.85
CA ASP A 4 -5.13 6.32 -23.02
C ASP A 4 -6.08 6.25 -21.82
N LYS A 5 -7.25 5.64 -22.00
CA LYS A 5 -8.23 5.42 -20.93
C LYS A 5 -7.70 4.48 -19.84
N GLN A 6 -7.09 3.36 -20.24
CA GLN A 6 -6.49 2.41 -19.30
C GLN A 6 -5.33 3.04 -18.50
N LEU A 7 -4.54 3.89 -19.16
CA LEU A 7 -3.45 4.62 -18.54
C LEU A 7 -3.96 5.63 -17.50
N GLU A 8 -5.02 6.36 -17.83
CA GLU A 8 -5.68 7.30 -16.94
C GLU A 8 -6.31 6.58 -15.73
N GLU A 9 -6.96 5.43 -15.95
CA GLU A 9 -7.50 4.58 -14.88
C GLU A 9 -6.41 4.14 -13.89
N ARG A 10 -5.26 3.66 -14.38
CA ARG A 10 -4.11 3.31 -13.53
C ARG A 10 -3.61 4.50 -12.73
N ARG A 11 -3.40 5.64 -13.39
CA ARG A 11 -2.93 6.87 -12.74
C ARG A 11 -3.89 7.30 -11.62
N LYS A 12 -5.20 7.31 -11.88
CA LYS A 12 -6.22 7.67 -10.88
C LYS A 12 -6.23 6.69 -9.71
N TYR A 13 -6.25 5.39 -9.99
CA TYR A 13 -6.29 4.37 -8.96
C TYR A 13 -5.08 4.46 -8.03
N VAL A 14 -3.87 4.58 -8.58
CA VAL A 14 -2.64 4.61 -7.78
C VAL A 14 -2.54 5.87 -6.94
N THR A 15 -2.92 7.03 -7.51
CA THR A 15 -2.94 8.29 -6.77
C THR A 15 -3.93 8.21 -5.60
N ALA A 16 -5.14 7.69 -5.86
CA ALA A 16 -6.14 7.48 -4.82
C ALA A 16 -5.65 6.48 -3.77
N PHE A 17 -5.06 5.36 -4.19
CA PHE A 17 -4.54 4.30 -3.32
C PHE A 17 -3.55 4.82 -2.28
N ASN A 18 -2.62 5.68 -2.67
CA ASN A 18 -1.64 6.22 -1.73
C ASN A 18 -2.32 7.10 -0.65
N SER A 19 -3.26 7.94 -1.07
CA SER A 19 -4.03 8.79 -0.16
C SER A 19 -4.92 7.98 0.79
N THR A 20 -5.54 6.90 0.31
CA THR A 20 -6.42 6.05 1.11
C THR A 20 -5.64 5.25 2.14
N MET A 21 -4.44 4.75 1.82
CA MET A 21 -3.60 4.06 2.81
C MET A 21 -3.25 4.96 3.99
N VAL A 22 -2.77 6.18 3.73
CA VAL A 22 -2.43 7.15 4.78
C VAL A 22 -3.66 7.48 5.63
N LYS A 23 -4.83 7.63 5.00
CA LYS A 23 -6.10 7.85 5.71
C LYS A 23 -6.46 6.68 6.61
N ILE A 24 -6.45 5.44 6.10
CA ILE A 24 -6.74 4.22 6.86
C ILE A 24 -5.82 4.12 8.07
N TRP A 25 -4.54 4.40 7.89
CA TRP A 25 -3.56 4.37 8.98
C TRP A 25 -3.85 5.38 10.07
N ARG A 26 -4.17 6.63 9.71
CA ARG A 26 -4.55 7.68 10.66
C ARG A 26 -5.82 7.32 11.44
N GLU A 27 -6.79 6.73 10.76
CA GLU A 27 -8.01 6.22 11.39
C GLU A 27 -7.69 5.07 12.36
N GLN A 28 -6.85 4.10 11.97
CA GLN A 28 -6.46 3.00 12.85
C GLN A 28 -5.66 3.48 14.07
N ILE A 29 -4.76 4.45 13.89
CA ILE A 29 -4.02 5.07 14.99
C ILE A 29 -4.98 5.66 16.01
N SER A 30 -6.00 6.39 15.53
CA SER A 30 -7.00 7.03 16.39
C SER A 30 -7.90 6.00 17.07
N LEU A 31 -8.43 5.04 16.32
CA LEU A 31 -9.34 4.00 16.82
C LEU A 31 -8.70 3.09 17.87
N LEU A 32 -7.43 2.73 17.70
CA LEU A 32 -6.70 1.87 18.63
C LEU A 32 -6.00 2.68 19.74
N GLY A 33 -6.22 4.00 19.79
CA GLY A 33 -5.61 4.90 20.76
C GLY A 33 -4.08 4.89 20.72
N VAL A 34 -3.47 4.60 19.57
CA VAL A 34 -2.02 4.53 19.32
C VAL A 34 -1.42 5.95 19.32
N ILE A 35 -1.68 6.68 20.39
CA ILE A 35 -1.35 8.09 20.56
C ILE A 35 -0.60 8.21 21.88
N ASP A 36 0.61 8.75 21.78
CA ASP A 36 1.40 9.22 22.92
C ASP A 36 1.40 10.76 22.89
N THR A 37 2.27 11.35 22.06
CA THR A 37 2.34 12.81 21.81
C THR A 37 1.66 13.26 20.52
N GLY A 38 1.05 12.32 19.79
CA GLY A 38 0.54 12.52 18.43
C GLY A 38 1.62 12.63 17.33
N ALA A 39 2.91 12.49 17.68
CA ALA A 39 4.01 12.56 16.71
C ALA A 39 3.88 11.49 15.61
N LEU A 40 3.49 10.26 15.97
CA LEU A 40 3.25 9.18 15.01
C LEU A 40 2.16 9.54 14.00
N TYR A 41 1.02 10.02 14.48
CA TYR A 41 -0.10 10.44 13.63
C TYR A 41 0.36 11.48 12.59
N ARG A 42 1.10 12.51 13.03
CA ARG A 42 1.62 13.57 12.16
C ARG A 42 2.70 13.07 11.18
N SER A 43 3.48 12.06 11.57
CA SER A 43 4.55 11.49 10.73
C SER A 43 4.06 10.60 9.59
N THR A 44 2.79 10.18 9.58
CA THR A 44 2.25 9.32 8.50
C THR A 44 2.15 10.11 7.20
N MET A 45 3.08 9.85 6.28
CA MET A 45 3.17 10.56 5.00
C MET A 45 3.48 9.60 3.85
N ALA A 46 2.94 9.92 2.68
CA ALA A 46 3.39 9.36 1.41
C ALA A 46 4.69 10.08 0.99
N VAL A 47 5.78 9.32 0.79
CA VAL A 47 7.13 9.86 0.56
C VAL A 47 7.40 10.06 -0.93
N ARG A 48 7.11 9.05 -1.74
CA ARG A 48 7.35 9.13 -3.19
C ARG A 48 6.44 8.17 -3.93
N MET A 49 5.96 8.63 -5.08
CA MET A 49 5.31 7.79 -6.07
C MET A 49 6.06 7.99 -7.38
N THR A 50 6.79 6.95 -7.80
CA THR A 50 7.37 6.91 -9.15
C THR A 50 6.59 5.89 -9.93
N ALA A 51 5.97 6.33 -11.02
CA ALA A 51 5.38 5.45 -12.00
C ALA A 51 6.10 5.65 -13.33
N ASN A 52 6.35 4.58 -14.06
CA ASN A 52 6.78 4.72 -15.45
C ASN A 52 5.66 5.38 -16.27
N GLY A 53 5.99 5.94 -17.45
CA GLY A 53 4.99 6.62 -18.30
C GLY A 53 3.76 5.77 -18.63
N LYS A 54 3.86 4.44 -18.55
CA LYS A 54 2.78 3.46 -18.80
C LYS A 54 2.04 2.98 -17.54
N PHE A 55 2.46 3.44 -16.36
CA PHE A 55 2.01 3.00 -15.03
C PHE A 55 1.99 1.47 -14.84
N THR A 56 2.84 0.71 -15.56
CA THR A 56 2.95 -0.75 -15.43
C THR A 56 3.87 -1.17 -14.29
N GLN A 57 4.78 -0.29 -13.91
CA GLN A 57 5.66 -0.46 -12.76
C GLN A 57 5.51 0.77 -11.88
N ILE A 58 5.26 0.51 -10.59
CA ILE A 58 5.07 1.55 -9.59
C ILE A 58 5.94 1.26 -8.39
N THR A 59 6.63 2.31 -7.94
CA THR A 59 7.30 2.33 -6.65
C THR A 59 6.52 3.25 -5.72
N LEU A 60 5.98 2.66 -4.66
CA LEU A 60 5.31 3.37 -3.57
C LEU A 60 6.26 3.41 -2.37
N ALA A 61 6.53 4.61 -1.87
CA ALA A 61 7.24 4.80 -0.62
C ALA A 61 6.34 5.57 0.35
N GLN A 62 6.16 5.03 1.55
CA GLN A 62 5.51 5.70 2.68
C GLN A 62 6.46 5.69 3.88
N SER A 63 6.30 6.68 4.76
CA SER A 63 7.05 6.77 6.00
C SER A 63 6.15 7.10 7.18
N PHE A 64 6.61 6.69 8.35
CA PHE A 64 6.07 7.03 9.65
C PHE A 64 7.16 6.81 10.70
N ASN A 65 6.99 7.38 11.89
CA ASN A 65 7.95 7.23 12.98
C ASN A 65 8.12 5.76 13.37
N THR A 66 9.37 5.30 13.55
CA THR A 66 9.72 3.93 13.96
C THR A 66 8.97 3.46 15.21
N TYR A 67 8.62 4.39 16.11
CA TYR A 67 7.71 4.16 17.24
C TYR A 67 6.47 3.33 16.86
N GLY A 68 5.87 3.61 15.70
CA GLY A 68 4.69 2.92 15.20
C GLY A 68 4.89 1.41 15.00
N ILE A 69 6.10 0.97 14.63
CA ILE A 69 6.43 -0.46 14.51
C ILE A 69 6.36 -1.13 15.89
N PHE A 70 6.96 -0.51 16.90
CA PHE A 70 6.95 -1.04 18.26
C PHE A 70 5.53 -1.16 18.81
N VAL A 71 4.65 -0.19 18.51
CA VAL A 71 3.24 -0.28 18.92
C VAL A 71 2.48 -1.36 18.15
N ASP A 72 2.74 -1.51 16.85
CA ASP A 72 2.09 -2.54 16.02
C ASP A 72 2.37 -3.97 16.50
N TYR A 73 3.60 -4.22 16.94
CA TYR A 73 4.02 -5.50 17.49
C TYR A 73 3.82 -5.61 19.00
N GLY A 74 3.57 -4.51 19.71
CA GLY A 74 3.48 -4.48 21.17
C GLY A 74 4.84 -4.68 21.86
N THR A 75 5.94 -4.31 21.21
CA THR A 75 7.32 -4.52 21.67
C THR A 75 8.00 -3.20 22.06
N GLY A 76 9.26 -3.27 22.52
CA GLY A 76 10.14 -2.13 22.76
C GLY A 76 10.97 -2.28 24.04
N SER A 77 11.42 -1.16 24.62
CA SER A 77 12.37 -1.14 25.74
C SER A 77 11.99 -2.05 26.92
N ASN A 78 10.70 -2.20 27.19
CA ASN A 78 10.20 -2.97 28.34
C ASN A 78 9.90 -4.44 27.99
N THR A 79 10.19 -4.90 26.76
CA THR A 79 9.95 -6.29 26.34
C THR A 79 10.99 -6.72 25.31
N PRO A 80 12.26 -6.91 25.70
CA PRO A 80 13.29 -7.48 24.82
C PRO A 80 12.93 -8.88 24.35
N ARG A 81 13.43 -9.29 23.18
CA ARG A 81 13.25 -10.64 22.66
C ARG A 81 13.97 -11.63 23.60
N GLY A 82 13.21 -12.56 24.19
CA GLY A 82 13.74 -13.53 25.17
C GLY A 82 13.52 -13.16 26.64
N ASN A 83 12.91 -12.00 26.93
CA ASN A 83 12.41 -11.69 28.28
C ASN A 83 10.94 -12.18 28.39
N SER A 84 10.61 -12.91 29.46
CA SER A 84 9.24 -13.34 29.79
C SER A 84 8.28 -12.16 30.07
N GLY A 85 8.82 -10.94 30.17
CA GLY A 85 8.08 -9.75 30.58
C GLY A 85 8.06 -9.57 32.09
N ASP A 86 8.84 -10.37 32.83
CA ASP A 86 9.09 -10.16 34.25
C ASP A 86 10.06 -8.99 34.40
N LEU A 87 9.53 -7.88 34.90
CA LEU A 87 10.21 -6.60 35.04
C LEU A 87 10.41 -6.24 36.53
N GLY A 88 10.25 -7.23 37.41
CA GLY A 88 10.29 -7.07 38.86
C GLY A 88 8.93 -6.76 39.47
N ASP A 89 8.84 -6.93 40.78
CA ASP A 89 7.60 -6.77 41.55
C ASP A 89 7.07 -5.33 41.44
N GLY A 90 5.76 -5.20 41.17
CA GLY A 90 5.11 -3.92 40.91
C GLY A 90 5.24 -3.34 39.49
N PHE A 91 6.02 -3.94 38.58
CA PHE A 91 6.12 -3.48 37.20
C PHE A 91 5.14 -4.19 36.27
N VAL A 92 4.06 -3.51 35.90
CA VAL A 92 3.12 -4.02 34.87
C VAL A 92 3.50 -3.48 33.50
N ASN A 93 3.78 -4.38 32.56
CA ASN A 93 4.00 -3.98 31.17
C ASN A 93 2.71 -3.39 30.57
N ARG A 94 2.70 -2.06 30.41
CA ARG A 94 1.57 -1.32 29.83
C ARG A 94 1.47 -1.45 28.31
N ARG A 95 2.49 -1.98 27.62
CA ARG A 95 2.47 -2.13 26.16
C ARG A 95 1.64 -3.33 25.77
N LYS A 96 0.55 -3.06 25.05
CA LYS A 96 -0.27 -4.08 24.39
C LYS A 96 -0.10 -3.95 22.90
N ARG A 97 -0.09 -5.09 22.21
CA ARG A 97 -0.05 -5.13 20.75
C ARG A 97 -1.27 -4.44 20.16
N ARG A 98 -1.05 -3.47 19.27
CA ARG A 98 -2.12 -2.74 18.58
C ARG A 98 -1.85 -2.74 17.08
N ARG A 99 -2.44 -3.70 16.35
CA ARG A 99 -2.17 -3.94 14.92
C ARG A 99 -2.77 -2.86 14.01
N TRP A 100 -2.29 -1.63 14.14
CA TRP A 100 -2.78 -0.46 13.41
C TRP A 100 -2.23 -0.41 11.97
N PHE A 101 -1.04 -0.96 11.74
CA PHE A 101 -0.32 -0.87 10.47
C PHE A 101 -0.28 -2.20 9.73
N SER A 102 0.30 -3.26 10.32
CA SER A 102 0.71 -4.47 9.59
C SER A 102 -0.43 -5.14 8.84
N ARG A 103 -1.58 -5.32 9.50
CA ARG A 103 -2.77 -5.95 8.90
C ARG A 103 -3.35 -5.12 7.76
N LYS A 104 -3.41 -3.80 7.92
CA LYS A 104 -3.98 -2.90 6.90
C LYS A 104 -3.02 -2.69 5.74
N TYR A 105 -1.71 -2.65 5.99
CA TYR A 105 -0.69 -2.60 4.96
C TYR A 105 -0.77 -3.83 4.07
N PHE A 106 -0.78 -5.04 4.65
CA PHE A 106 -0.90 -6.28 3.90
C PHE A 106 -2.16 -6.33 3.02
N ALA A 107 -3.32 -6.00 3.58
CA ALA A 107 -4.57 -5.95 2.81
C ALA A 107 -4.48 -4.95 1.64
N SER A 108 -3.87 -3.79 1.87
CA SER A 108 -3.70 -2.78 0.81
C SER A 108 -2.77 -3.27 -0.30
N VAL A 109 -1.67 -3.96 0.05
CA VAL A 109 -0.76 -4.57 -0.94
C VAL A 109 -1.48 -5.60 -1.81
N MET A 110 -2.34 -6.44 -1.21
CA MET A 110 -3.13 -7.40 -1.97
C MET A 110 -4.12 -6.70 -2.92
N ASN A 111 -4.78 -5.64 -2.46
CA ASN A 111 -5.73 -4.88 -3.29
C ASN A 111 -5.06 -4.22 -4.51
N ILE A 112 -3.87 -3.64 -4.35
CA ILE A 112 -3.16 -3.07 -5.51
C ILE A 112 -2.64 -4.16 -6.43
N GLN A 113 -2.18 -5.30 -5.90
CA GLN A 113 -1.76 -6.44 -6.70
C GLN A 113 -2.90 -6.97 -7.57
N GLU A 114 -4.10 -7.15 -7.01
CA GLU A 114 -5.28 -7.61 -7.74
C GLU A 114 -5.69 -6.61 -8.84
N PHE A 115 -5.72 -5.32 -8.53
CA PHE A 115 -5.95 -4.27 -9.53
C PHE A 115 -4.96 -4.34 -10.69
N TYR A 116 -3.68 -4.57 -10.41
CA TYR A 116 -2.65 -4.68 -11.44
C TYR A 116 -2.80 -5.93 -12.30
N ALA A 117 -3.12 -7.07 -11.67
CA ALA A 117 -3.37 -8.32 -12.39
C ALA A 117 -4.51 -8.15 -13.39
N ASP A 118 -5.63 -7.57 -12.97
CA ASP A 118 -6.78 -7.32 -13.83
C ASP A 118 -6.46 -6.34 -14.95
N ASN A 119 -5.86 -5.19 -14.61
CA ASN A 119 -5.66 -4.12 -15.57
C ASN A 119 -4.59 -4.47 -16.61
N LEU A 120 -3.49 -5.12 -16.21
CA LEU A 120 -2.48 -5.60 -17.15
C LEU A 120 -2.98 -6.80 -17.95
N GLY A 121 -3.72 -7.72 -17.34
CA GLY A 121 -4.33 -8.86 -18.02
C GLY A 121 -5.24 -8.42 -19.18
N ARG A 122 -6.15 -7.47 -18.92
CA ARG A 122 -7.01 -6.87 -19.97
C ARG A 122 -6.20 -6.19 -21.07
N GLN A 123 -5.11 -5.50 -20.72
CA GLN A 123 -4.25 -4.85 -21.70
C GLN A 123 -3.59 -5.89 -22.64
N PHE A 124 -3.07 -6.99 -22.09
CA PHE A 124 -2.47 -8.05 -22.90
C PHE A 124 -3.50 -8.78 -23.76
N CYS A 125 -4.68 -9.12 -23.23
CA CYS A 125 -5.76 -9.71 -24.02
C CYS A 125 -6.15 -8.81 -25.20
N ASN A 126 -6.28 -7.50 -24.97
CA ASN A 126 -6.58 -6.53 -26.03
C ASN A 126 -5.45 -6.43 -27.06
N ALA A 127 -4.19 -6.47 -26.62
CA ALA A 127 -3.04 -6.42 -27.52
C ALA A 127 -3.00 -7.65 -28.44
N VAL A 128 -3.19 -8.85 -27.88
CA VAL A 128 -3.25 -10.11 -28.64
C VAL A 128 -4.46 -10.12 -29.57
N SER A 129 -5.64 -9.74 -29.09
CA SER A 129 -6.86 -9.68 -29.91
C SER A 129 -6.71 -8.72 -31.10
N ASN A 130 -6.11 -7.54 -30.88
CA ASN A 130 -5.85 -6.59 -31.96
C ASN A 130 -4.80 -7.10 -32.96
N ALA A 131 -3.75 -7.76 -32.47
CA ALA A 131 -2.71 -8.33 -33.32
C ALA A 131 -3.27 -9.45 -34.21
N LEU A 132 -4.21 -10.24 -33.71
CA LEU A 132 -4.84 -11.35 -34.43
C LEU A 132 -6.07 -10.93 -35.26
N ASN A 133 -6.45 -9.66 -35.24
CA ASN A 133 -7.65 -9.19 -35.94
C ASN A 133 -7.39 -9.10 -37.46
N PRO A 134 -8.08 -9.91 -38.31
CA PRO A 134 -7.82 -9.95 -39.75
C PRO A 134 -8.08 -8.63 -40.46
N ASP A 135 -9.05 -7.84 -40.01
CA ASP A 135 -9.37 -6.55 -40.64
C ASP A 135 -8.29 -5.50 -40.37
N LEU A 136 -7.71 -5.52 -39.16
CA LEU A 136 -6.56 -4.68 -38.82
C LEU A 136 -5.31 -5.11 -39.60
N MET A 137 -5.07 -6.43 -39.72
CA MET A 137 -3.98 -6.96 -40.54
C MET A 137 -4.11 -6.57 -42.02
N ARG A 138 -5.31 -6.68 -42.60
CA ARG A 138 -5.56 -6.28 -43.99
C ARG A 138 -5.29 -4.79 -44.21
N ARG A 139 -5.71 -3.93 -43.27
CA ARG A 139 -5.40 -2.49 -43.34
C ARG A 139 -3.92 -2.17 -43.24
N SER A 140 -3.13 -2.96 -42.51
CA SER A 140 -1.68 -2.71 -42.39
C SER A 140 -0.91 -3.07 -43.65
N VAL A 141 -1.40 -4.03 -44.45
CA VAL A 141 -0.78 -4.46 -45.71
C VAL A 141 -1.24 -3.61 -46.91
N ALA A 142 -2.41 -2.96 -46.81
CA ALA A 142 -2.96 -2.11 -47.86
C ALA A 142 -2.39 -0.66 -47.88
N LYS A 143 -1.32 -0.39 -47.14
CA LYS A 143 -0.54 0.86 -47.17
C LYS A 143 0.83 0.57 -47.78
#